data_AF-A0A0A7KK24-F1
#
_entry.id   AF-A0A0A7KK24-F1
#
_cell.length_a   1.000
_cell.length_b   1.000
_cell.length_c   1.000
_cell.angle_alpha   90.00
_cell.angle_beta   90.00
_cell.angle_gamma   90.00
#
_symmetry.space_group_name_H-M   'P 1'
#
loop_
_entity.id
_entity.type
_entity.pdbx_description
1 polymer ?
#
loop_
_entity_poly.entity_id
_entity_poly.type
_entity_poly.pdbx_seq_one_letter_code
_entity_poly.pdbx_strand_id
1 'polypeptide(L)'
;MVRIENLDQLPSAFLYDQSLSYLISRGYTIKTADKDSMLLVGEFYNTYTRATYPATIQIRPEGSDPRINFNFTLGMAPDYQRYMADAAAKYR
;
A
#
# COMPACT_ATOMS: atom_id res chain seq x y z
N MET A 1 10.97 6.12 -4.76
CA MET A 1 9.50 6.13 -4.57
C MET A 1 8.89 5.55 -5.84
N VAL A 2 8.04 4.54 -5.72
CA VAL A 2 7.38 3.88 -6.87
C VAL A 2 5.90 4.29 -6.88
N ARG A 3 5.33 4.49 -8.07
CA ARG A 3 3.97 4.99 -8.31
C ARG A 3 3.14 3.92 -9.05
N ILE A 4 1.83 3.89 -8.80
CA ILE A 4 0.84 3.13 -9.62
C ILE A 4 -0.02 4.14 -10.38
N GLU A 5 -0.07 4.05 -11.71
CA GLU A 5 -0.68 5.07 -12.60
C GLU A 5 -1.97 4.58 -13.30
N ASN A 6 -2.73 3.62 -12.76
CA ASN A 6 -3.92 3.08 -13.41
C ASN A 6 -5.05 2.70 -12.42
N LEU A 7 -5.14 3.37 -11.27
CA LEU A 7 -6.19 3.11 -10.25
C LEU A 7 -7.26 4.21 -10.24
N ASP A 8 -7.27 5.02 -11.30
CA ASP A 8 -7.79 6.38 -11.43
C ASP A 8 -9.33 6.51 -11.32
N GLN A 9 -10.02 5.45 -10.89
CA GLN A 9 -11.48 5.42 -10.72
C GLN A 9 -11.92 4.80 -9.38
N LEU A 10 -10.97 4.33 -8.57
CA LEU A 10 -11.28 3.64 -7.31
C LEU A 10 -11.33 4.62 -6.15
N PRO A 11 -12.32 4.58 -5.25
CA PRO A 11 -12.36 5.48 -4.11
C PRO A 11 -11.07 5.39 -3.26
N SER A 12 -10.53 6.53 -2.82
CA SER A 12 -9.33 6.57 -1.96
C SER A 12 -9.49 5.69 -0.71
N ALA A 13 -10.70 5.65 -0.14
CA ALA A 13 -11.03 4.77 0.99
C ALA A 13 -10.87 3.28 0.66
N PHE A 14 -11.28 2.86 -0.55
CA PHE A 14 -11.07 1.48 -1.00
C PHE A 14 -9.58 1.17 -1.15
N LEU A 15 -8.82 2.08 -1.78
CA LEU A 15 -7.37 1.91 -1.93
C LEU A 15 -6.65 1.81 -0.58
N TYR A 16 -7.11 2.59 0.41
CA TYR A 16 -6.61 2.55 1.78
C TYR A 16 -6.88 1.21 2.45
N ASP A 17 -8.14 0.76 2.42
CA ASP A 17 -8.55 -0.48 3.08
C ASP A 17 -7.86 -1.69 2.43
N GLN A 18 -7.65 -1.69 1.11
CA GLN A 18 -6.86 -2.72 0.41
C GLN A 18 -5.38 -2.66 0.78
N SER A 19 -4.79 -1.47 0.88
CA SER A 19 -3.38 -1.32 1.25
C SER A 19 -3.11 -1.77 2.68
N LEU A 20 -4.02 -1.46 3.61
CA LEU A 20 -3.96 -1.96 4.98
C LEU A 20 -4.07 -3.48 5.03
N SER A 21 -5.04 -4.04 4.29
CA SER A 21 -5.25 -5.48 4.19
C SER A 21 -4.00 -6.21 3.64
N TYR A 22 -3.35 -5.64 2.62
CA TYR A 22 -2.10 -6.16 2.08
C TYR A 22 -1.02 -6.22 3.17
N LEU A 23 -0.76 -5.11 3.86
CA LEU A 23 0.28 -5.05 4.91
C LEU A 23 0.04 -6.10 6.00
N ILE A 24 -1.21 -6.21 6.48
CA ILE A 24 -1.58 -7.22 7.49
C ILE A 24 -1.36 -8.63 6.96
N SER A 25 -1.81 -8.94 5.73
CA SER A 25 -1.68 -10.27 5.13
C SER A 25 -0.22 -10.70 4.92
N ARG A 26 0.68 -9.74 4.74
CA ARG A 26 2.13 -9.95 4.57
C ARG A 26 2.89 -9.95 5.90
N GLY A 27 2.20 -9.81 7.03
CA GLY A 27 2.80 -9.86 8.36
C GLY A 27 3.53 -8.58 8.77
N TYR A 28 3.20 -7.44 8.15
CA TYR A 28 3.71 -6.15 8.61
C TYR A 28 3.09 -5.79 9.97
N THR A 29 3.94 -5.30 10.86
CA THR A 29 3.49 -4.59 12.06
C THR A 29 3.13 -3.16 11.67
N ILE A 30 1.89 -2.75 11.91
CA ILE A 30 1.41 -1.41 11.57
C ILE A 30 1.84 -0.43 12.66
N LYS A 31 2.55 0.64 12.27
CA LYS A 31 2.97 1.74 13.14
C LYS A 31 2.03 2.94 13.06
N THR A 32 1.51 3.20 11.86
CA THR A 32 0.58 4.30 11.61
C THR A 32 -0.49 3.81 10.66
N ALA A 33 -1.75 4.06 11.02
CA ALA A 33 -2.92 3.88 10.17
C ALA A 33 -3.82 5.09 10.34
N ASP A 34 -3.53 6.13 9.56
CA ASP A 34 -4.26 7.39 9.57
C ASP A 34 -5.14 7.47 8.31
N LYS A 35 -6.45 7.37 8.52
CA LYS A 35 -7.45 7.40 7.45
C LYS A 35 -7.79 8.82 7.02
N ASP A 36 -7.47 9.84 7.82
CA ASP A 36 -7.70 11.25 7.48
C ASP A 36 -6.59 11.75 6.54
N SER A 37 -5.33 11.46 6.88
CA SER A 37 -4.19 11.77 6.01
C SER A 37 -3.90 10.70 4.94
N MET A 38 -4.67 9.61 4.95
CA MET A 38 -4.55 8.47 4.03
C MET A 38 -3.13 7.88 4.01
N LEU A 39 -2.54 7.75 5.19
CA LEU A 39 -1.17 7.32 5.42
C LEU A 39 -1.12 6.00 6.19
N LEU A 40 -0.39 5.04 5.63
CA LEU A 40 -0.03 3.78 6.26
C LEU A 40 1.48 3.70 6.40
N VAL A 41 1.94 3.40 7.61
CA VAL A 41 3.35 3.08 7.89
C VAL A 41 3.39 1.75 8.60
N GLY A 42 4.23 0.85 8.11
CA GLY A 42 4.45 -0.45 8.73
C GLY A 42 5.90 -0.88 8.65
N GLU A 43 6.22 -1.95 9.36
CA GLU A 43 7.52 -2.59 9.30
C GLU A 43 7.37 -4.11 9.28
N PHE A 44 8.21 -4.78 8.51
CA PHE A 44 8.28 -6.22 8.45
C PHE A 44 9.63 -6.68 9.00
N TYR A 45 9.62 -7.48 10.05
CA TYR A 45 10.83 -8.09 10.58
C TYR A 45 11.08 -9.43 9.89
N ASN A 46 12.18 -9.53 9.14
CA ASN A 46 12.59 -10.77 8.50
C ASN A 46 13.51 -11.54 9.45
N THR A 47 13.06 -12.70 9.89
CA THR A 47 13.78 -13.56 10.82
C THR A 47 15.03 -14.20 10.20
N TYR A 48 15.03 -14.46 8.89
CA TYR A 48 16.17 -15.04 8.16
C TYR A 48 17.32 -14.06 8.05
N THR A 49 17.04 -12.82 7.65
CA THR A 49 18.06 -11.77 7.51
C THR A 49 18.31 -10.99 8.81
N ARG A 50 17.47 -11.19 9.83
CA ARG A 50 17.46 -10.43 11.11
C ARG A 50 17.40 -8.92 10.88
N ALA A 51 16.66 -8.49 9.85
CA ALA A 51 16.54 -7.09 9.46
C ALA A 51 15.07 -6.64 9.49
N THR A 52 14.87 -5.36 9.80
CA THR A 52 13.57 -4.69 9.75
C THR A 52 13.43 -3.91 8.45
N TYR A 53 12.34 -4.15 7.74
CA TYR A 53 12.04 -3.59 6.45
C TYR A 53 10.85 -2.62 6.54
N PRO A 54 11.07 -1.30 6.40
CA PRO A 54 9.98 -0.33 6.48
C PRO A 54 9.11 -0.37 5.21
N ALA A 55 7.84 -0.07 5.41
CA ALA A 55 6.87 0.20 4.37
C ALA A 55 6.14 1.51 4.65
N THR A 56 5.97 2.33 3.62
CA THR A 56 5.14 3.54 3.67
C THR A 56 4.23 3.55 2.47
N ILE A 57 2.94 3.79 2.69
CA ILE A 57 1.94 3.93 1.63
C ILE A 57 1.15 5.19 1.93
N GLN A 58 1.12 6.11 0.98
CA GLN A 58 0.32 7.33 1.04
C GLN A 58 -0.64 7.31 -0.15
N ILE A 59 -1.93 7.42 0.13
CA ILE A 59 -2.96 7.55 -0.89
C ILE A 59 -3.38 9.00 -0.95
N ARG A 60 -3.16 9.65 -2.09
CA ARG A 60 -3.52 11.05 -2.28
C ARG A 60 -4.84 11.12 -3.03
N PRO A 61 -5.86 11.80 -2.48
CA PRO A 61 -7.05 12.16 -3.24
C PRO A 61 -6.70 13.35 -4.15
N GLU A 62 -6.07 13.11 -5.30
CA GLU A 62 -5.90 14.16 -6.32
C GLU A 62 -7.19 14.28 -7.14
N GLY A 63 -8.26 14.80 -6.51
CA GLY A 63 -9.54 15.02 -7.17
C GLY A 63 -10.21 13.73 -7.63
N SER A 64 -10.55 13.63 -8.94
CA SER A 64 -11.15 12.44 -9.54
C SER A 64 -10.17 11.28 -9.76
N ASP A 65 -8.87 11.48 -9.50
CA ASP A 65 -7.80 10.51 -9.77
C ASP A 65 -6.97 10.25 -8.50
N PRO A 66 -7.34 9.25 -7.68
CA PRO A 66 -6.61 8.91 -6.47
C PRO A 66 -5.33 8.15 -6.79
N ARG A 67 -4.22 8.59 -6.20
CA ARG A 67 -2.88 8.06 -6.47
C ARG A 67 -2.28 7.38 -5.26
N ILE A 68 -1.56 6.27 -5.50
CA ILE A 68 -0.82 5.57 -4.46
C ILE A 68 0.68 5.84 -4.62
N ASN A 69 1.25 6.51 -3.64
CA ASN A 69 2.68 6.63 -3.48
C ASN A 69 3.13 5.63 -2.42
N PHE A 70 4.05 4.75 -2.77
CA PHE A 70 4.53 3.77 -1.81
C PHE A 70 6.04 3.61 -1.85
N ASN A 71 6.56 3.16 -0.72
CA ASN A 71 7.95 2.82 -0.52
C ASN A 71 8.01 1.49 0.23
N PHE A 72 8.51 0.47 -0.45
CA PHE A 72 8.85 -0.82 0.14
C PHE A 72 10.34 -1.07 -0.04
N THR A 73 10.90 -1.94 0.80
CA THR A 73 12.23 -2.49 0.54
C THR A 73 12.18 -3.40 -0.71
N LEU A 74 13.34 -3.54 -1.37
CA LEU A 74 13.52 -4.27 -2.63
C LEU A 74 12.82 -5.65 -2.61
N GLY A 75 12.02 -5.91 -3.65
CA GLY A 75 11.30 -7.17 -3.84
C GLY A 75 9.80 -7.14 -3.52
N MET A 76 9.35 -6.25 -2.63
CA MET A 76 7.92 -6.20 -2.25
C MET A 76 7.09 -5.21 -3.06
N ALA A 77 7.74 -4.26 -3.76
CA ALA A 77 7.06 -3.30 -4.62
C ALA A 77 6.27 -3.95 -5.78
N PRO A 78 6.83 -4.90 -6.56
CA PRO A 78 6.08 -5.55 -7.64
C PRO A 78 4.91 -6.41 -7.13
N ASP A 79 5.09 -7.07 -5.98
CA ASP A 79 4.04 -7.87 -5.34
C ASP A 79 2.84 -7.00 -4.91
N TYR A 80 3.12 -5.86 -4.28
CA TYR A 80 2.11 -4.88 -3.91
C TYR A 80 1.38 -4.33 -5.14
N GLN A 81 2.10 -3.97 -6.21
CA GLN A 81 1.49 -3.49 -7.45
C GLN A 81 0.53 -4.51 -8.05
N ARG A 82 0.94 -5.79 -8.08
CA ARG A 82 0.09 -6.88 -8.58
C ARG A 82 -1.15 -7.05 -7.71
N TYR A 83 -0.99 -7.07 -6.38
CA TYR A 83 -2.11 -7.15 -5.45
C TYR A 83 -3.13 -6.03 -5.68
N MET A 84 -2.67 -4.78 -5.83
CA MET A 84 -3.55 -3.65 -6.07
C MET A 84 -4.24 -3.70 -7.44
N ALA A 85 -3.55 -4.20 -8.48
CA ALA A 85 -4.16 -4.41 -9.79
C ALA A 85 -5.26 -5.48 -9.74
N ASP A 86 -5.03 -6.59 -9.02
CA ASP A 86 -6.04 -7.63 -8.83
C ASP A 86 -7.24 -7.14 -8.01
N ALA A 87 -7.00 -6.34 -6.96
CA ALA A 87 -8.06 -5.71 -6.17
C ALA A 87 -8.89 -4.73 -7.02
N ALA A 88 -8.23 -3.94 -7.87
CA ALA A 88 -8.87 -3.03 -8.80
C ALA A 88 -9.76 -3.74 -9.81
N ALA A 89 -9.29 -4.87 -10.36
CA ALA A 89 -10.04 -5.67 -11.31
C ALA A 89 -11.32 -6.27 -10.70
N LYS A 90 -11.32 -6.59 -9.40
CA LYS A 90 -12.48 -7.15 -8.68
C LYS A 90 -13.52 -6.11 -8.26
N TYR A 91 -13.16 -4.83 -8.23
CA TYR A 91 -14.08 -3.75 -7.85
C TYR A 91 -15.03 -3.35 -9.00
N ARG A 92 -14.63 -3.59 -10.25
CA ARG A 92 -15.41 -3.32 -11.46
C ARG A 92 -16.48 -4.38 -11.68
#